data_AF-A0AA41VLN5-F1
#
_entry.id   AF-A0AA41VLN5-F1
#
_cell.length_a   1.000
_cell.length_b   1.000
_cell.length_c   1.000
_cell.angle_alpha   90.00
_cell.angle_beta   90.00
_cell.angle_gamma   90.00
#
_symmetry.space_group_name_H-M   'P 1'
#
loop_
_entity.id
_entity.type
_entity.pdbx_description
1 polymer ?
#
loop_
_entity_poly.entity_id
_entity_poly.type
_entity_poly.pdbx_seq_one_letter_code
_entity_poly.pdbx_strand_id
1 'polypeptide(L)'
;MAIGLINNTILKPYSSSPSSNDIQSLDIPSNNDVLVPLTIFDKAAFDLHVAVLYAFKAPMPSNEVMKAALAKVLVYYPHLAGRFTTDDQGRTCIVLNNAGIRVTETYVPTSLAELLPFDPSKDVSHLLPPVEGNIEELLQIQLNRYACGGLVIGQTAHHRVCDGQSMSSFFVAWARTVRGLTMDPLPYHDRLAVSQPRNQPHVEFDHRSIEFKKTTMNPDTAPVFSPSIETLIIHYSPEFVKKLKAKISEQSSTHNQRYSTFECLLSHTWKKVTEARGLDLEESTQVRVAVNGRARIKPSVPMEYFGNLVLWAYPKLKVKELLEHNHAYIAKTIHDEVTRVDNDYFKSFIDFGDMAKGDGGEELEATAPEFGNSLCPNLEVDSWLRFQFHDLDFGGGGPCAFFPPNIPVEGLVIFLPTCSEDGGVDAVLSLLPEHVPLFKQISHSID
;
A
#
# COMPACT_ATOMS: atom_id res chain seq x y z
N MET A 1 -7.32 -20.68 -18.25
CA MET A 1 -8.63 -20.16 -18.70
C MET A 1 -8.35 -19.20 -19.84
N ALA A 2 -9.01 -19.30 -21.00
CA ALA A 2 -8.73 -18.40 -22.12
C ALA A 2 -9.44 -17.06 -21.91
N ILE A 3 -8.67 -16.03 -21.54
CA ILE A 3 -9.18 -14.66 -21.40
C ILE A 3 -9.11 -14.00 -22.77
N GLY A 4 -10.24 -13.46 -23.22
CA GLY A 4 -10.30 -12.72 -24.47
C GLY A 4 -9.84 -11.29 -24.25
N LEU A 5 -8.74 -10.87 -24.86
CA LEU A 5 -8.41 -9.46 -24.97
C LEU A 5 -9.44 -8.77 -25.88
N ILE A 6 -10.14 -7.76 -25.35
CA ILE A 6 -11.07 -6.93 -26.11
C ILE A 6 -10.33 -5.73 -26.69
N ASN A 7 -9.57 -5.03 -25.86
CA ASN A 7 -8.92 -3.78 -26.22
C ASN A 7 -7.72 -3.49 -25.29
N ASN A 8 -6.75 -2.72 -25.77
CA ASN A 8 -5.64 -2.21 -24.99
C ASN A 8 -5.26 -0.82 -25.52
N THR A 9 -5.48 0.22 -24.73
CA THR A 9 -5.36 1.62 -25.17
C THR A 9 -4.71 2.51 -24.13
N ILE A 10 -4.14 3.63 -24.60
CA ILE A 10 -3.84 4.77 -23.72
C ILE A 10 -5.13 5.56 -23.52
N LEU A 11 -5.55 5.69 -22.27
CA LEU A 11 -6.61 6.59 -21.86
C LEU A 11 -6.00 7.90 -21.36
N LYS A 12 -6.27 8.98 -22.09
CA LYS A 12 -5.84 10.34 -21.69
C LYS A 12 -6.86 10.99 -20.76
N PRO A 13 -6.43 11.94 -19.91
CA PRO A 13 -7.34 12.81 -19.19
C PRO A 13 -8.33 13.52 -20.14
N TYR A 14 -9.53 13.78 -19.65
CA TYR A 14 -10.57 14.47 -20.42
C TYR A 14 -10.11 15.89 -20.78
N SER A 15 -10.25 16.28 -22.06
CA SER A 15 -9.62 17.48 -22.62
C SER A 15 -10.43 18.77 -22.47
N SER A 16 -11.68 18.74 -21.97
CA SER A 16 -12.34 19.98 -21.60
C SER A 16 -11.72 20.46 -20.29
N SER A 17 -11.12 21.65 -20.31
CA SER A 17 -10.71 22.34 -19.09
C SER A 17 -11.84 22.24 -18.07
N PRO A 18 -11.58 21.80 -16.82
CA PRO A 18 -12.51 22.09 -15.73
C PRO A 18 -12.86 23.58 -15.77
N SER A 19 -14.05 23.96 -15.31
CA SER A 19 -14.38 25.38 -15.29
C SER A 19 -13.25 26.15 -14.60
N SER A 20 -12.89 27.34 -15.07
CA SER A 20 -11.74 28.10 -14.55
C SER A 20 -11.77 28.28 -13.02
N ASN A 21 -12.95 28.13 -12.41
CA ASN A 21 -13.17 28.17 -10.96
C ASN A 21 -12.73 26.88 -10.25
N ASP A 22 -12.81 25.70 -10.88
CA ASP A 22 -12.41 24.41 -10.30
C ASP A 22 -10.88 24.21 -10.33
N ILE A 23 -10.20 24.73 -11.37
CA ILE A 23 -8.73 24.61 -11.52
C ILE A 23 -7.99 25.57 -10.58
N GLN A 24 -8.52 26.79 -10.37
CA GLN A 24 -7.90 27.77 -9.47
C GLN A 24 -7.87 27.32 -8.00
N SER A 25 -8.76 26.41 -7.59
CA SER A 25 -8.75 25.83 -6.25
C SER A 25 -7.85 24.60 -6.09
N LEU A 26 -7.30 24.06 -7.19
CA LEU A 26 -6.56 22.80 -7.19
C LEU A 26 -5.03 22.96 -7.17
N ASP A 27 -4.52 24.19 -7.28
CA ASP A 27 -3.08 24.50 -7.45
C ASP A 27 -2.40 23.61 -8.53
N ILE A 28 -3.16 23.13 -9.52
CA ILE A 28 -2.62 22.35 -10.64
C ILE A 28 -2.12 23.33 -11.70
N PRO A 29 -0.82 23.33 -12.04
CA PRO A 29 -0.29 24.24 -13.04
C PRO A 29 -0.89 23.95 -14.43
N SER A 30 -1.34 25.00 -15.11
CA SER A 30 -2.10 24.94 -16.36
C SER A 30 -1.28 24.58 -17.61
N ASN A 31 0.00 24.23 -17.46
CA ASN A 31 0.91 23.97 -18.58
C ASN A 31 1.19 22.46 -18.68
N ASN A 32 1.00 21.89 -19.87
CA ASN A 32 1.53 20.56 -20.16
C ASN A 32 3.06 20.63 -20.05
N ASP A 33 3.68 19.66 -19.38
CA ASP A 33 5.14 19.51 -19.18
C ASP A 33 5.73 20.15 -17.90
N VAL A 34 4.92 20.38 -16.88
CA VAL A 34 5.44 20.72 -15.54
C VAL A 34 6.21 19.53 -14.96
N LEU A 35 7.45 19.78 -14.51
CA LEU A 35 8.26 18.81 -13.79
C LEU A 35 7.98 18.90 -12.29
N VAL A 36 7.55 17.79 -11.69
CA VAL A 36 7.34 17.65 -10.26
C VAL A 36 8.43 16.73 -9.69
N PRO A 37 9.45 17.27 -8.98
CA PRO A 37 10.49 16.45 -8.37
C PRO A 37 9.92 15.50 -7.32
N LEU A 38 10.49 14.30 -7.23
CA LEU A 38 10.15 13.37 -6.16
C LEU A 38 10.56 13.94 -4.80
N THR A 39 9.64 13.87 -3.82
CA THR A 39 9.94 14.19 -2.43
C THR A 39 10.85 13.12 -1.81
N ILE A 40 11.40 13.38 -0.63
CA ILE A 40 12.18 12.37 0.08
C ILE A 40 11.33 11.14 0.46
N PHE A 41 10.03 11.33 0.71
CA PHE A 41 9.09 10.23 0.95
C PHE A 41 8.85 9.39 -0.31
N ASP A 42 8.73 10.04 -1.47
CA ASP A 42 8.59 9.34 -2.75
C ASP A 42 9.85 8.53 -3.08
N LYS A 43 11.03 9.02 -2.71
CA LYS A 43 12.31 8.30 -2.87
C LYS A 43 12.46 7.12 -1.92
N ALA A 44 11.90 7.23 -0.71
CA ALA A 44 11.88 6.15 0.27
C ALA A 44 10.84 5.07 -0.06
N ALA A 45 9.81 5.42 -0.84
CA ALA A 45 8.89 4.42 -1.36
C ALA A 45 9.58 3.44 -2.33
N PHE A 46 9.02 2.24 -2.43
CA PHE A 46 9.52 1.20 -3.31
C PHE A 46 9.58 1.64 -4.78
N ASP A 47 10.66 1.29 -5.47
CA ASP A 47 10.84 1.60 -6.89
C ASP A 47 10.26 0.49 -7.78
N LEU A 48 8.94 0.33 -7.72
CA LEU A 48 8.21 -0.73 -8.42
C LEU A 48 6.74 -0.39 -8.63
N HIS A 49 6.08 -1.17 -9.49
CA HIS A 49 4.63 -1.17 -9.63
C HIS A 49 3.96 -2.11 -8.63
N VAL A 50 3.09 -1.55 -7.78
CA VAL A 50 2.25 -2.33 -6.86
C VAL A 50 1.00 -2.78 -7.59
N ALA A 51 0.73 -4.08 -7.58
CA ALA A 51 -0.45 -4.67 -8.19
C ALA A 51 -1.58 -4.88 -7.17
N VAL A 52 -2.83 -4.55 -7.50
CA VAL A 52 -3.99 -4.83 -6.62
C VAL A 52 -5.18 -5.24 -7.46
N LEU A 53 -6.00 -6.18 -6.99
CA LEU A 53 -7.27 -6.53 -7.62
C LEU A 53 -8.46 -6.16 -6.73
N TYR A 54 -9.55 -5.78 -7.40
CA TYR A 54 -10.85 -5.51 -6.80
C TYR A 54 -11.92 -6.30 -7.55
N ALA A 55 -12.67 -7.16 -6.85
CA ALA A 55 -13.80 -7.88 -7.46
C ALA A 55 -15.13 -7.24 -7.08
N PHE A 56 -16.04 -7.15 -8.04
CA PHE A 56 -17.38 -6.62 -7.88
C PHE A 56 -18.41 -7.58 -8.47
N LYS A 57 -19.44 -7.91 -7.67
CA LYS A 57 -20.58 -8.73 -8.13
C LYS A 57 -21.37 -7.97 -9.18
N ALA A 58 -22.03 -8.70 -10.07
CA ALA A 58 -22.96 -8.11 -11.03
C ALA A 58 -24.19 -7.50 -10.33
N PRO A 59 -24.83 -6.47 -10.91
CA PRO A 59 -24.48 -5.80 -12.16
C PRO A 59 -23.44 -4.68 -11.95
N MET A 60 -22.55 -4.48 -12.93
CA MET A 60 -21.56 -3.40 -12.92
C MET A 60 -21.70 -2.52 -14.16
N PRO A 61 -21.41 -1.20 -14.08
CA PRO A 61 -21.43 -0.30 -15.23
C PRO A 61 -20.58 -0.81 -16.40
N SER A 62 -20.95 -0.42 -17.63
CA SER A 62 -20.24 -0.82 -18.84
C SER A 62 -18.81 -0.28 -18.87
N ASN A 63 -17.92 -0.90 -19.65
CA ASN A 63 -16.54 -0.42 -19.77
C ASN A 63 -16.48 1.03 -20.31
N GLU A 64 -17.41 1.42 -21.18
CA GLU A 64 -17.52 2.78 -21.72
C GLU A 64 -17.79 3.79 -20.61
N VAL A 65 -18.73 3.50 -19.71
CA VAL A 65 -19.04 4.35 -18.55
C VAL A 65 -17.83 4.43 -17.61
N MET A 66 -17.22 3.28 -17.29
CA MET A 66 -16.03 3.20 -16.43
C MET A 66 -14.88 4.04 -16.99
N LYS A 67 -14.55 3.88 -18.29
CA LYS A 67 -13.48 4.63 -18.97
C LYS A 67 -13.79 6.11 -19.10
N ALA A 68 -15.03 6.49 -19.42
CA ALA A 68 -15.42 7.89 -19.53
C ALA A 68 -15.27 8.63 -18.20
N ALA A 69 -15.68 8.00 -17.09
CA ALA A 69 -15.45 8.53 -15.76
C ALA A 69 -13.96 8.54 -15.37
N LEU A 70 -13.20 7.51 -15.76
CA LEU A 70 -11.76 7.43 -15.53
C LEU A 70 -11.01 8.59 -16.21
N ALA A 71 -11.34 8.89 -17.47
CA ALA A 71 -10.78 10.04 -18.18
C ALA A 71 -11.09 11.37 -17.48
N LYS A 72 -12.30 11.52 -16.94
CA LYS A 72 -12.71 12.73 -16.19
C LYS A 72 -11.97 12.87 -14.87
N VAL A 73 -11.87 11.79 -14.08
CA VAL A 73 -11.22 11.85 -12.76
C VAL A 73 -9.71 12.07 -12.90
N LEU A 74 -9.06 11.55 -13.94
CA LEU A 74 -7.62 11.75 -14.19
C LEU A 74 -7.21 13.22 -14.33
N VAL A 75 -8.15 14.12 -14.68
CA VAL A 75 -7.89 15.56 -14.70
C VAL A 75 -7.51 16.09 -13.31
N TYR A 76 -8.07 15.50 -12.25
CA TYR A 76 -7.75 15.84 -10.85
C TYR A 76 -6.53 15.10 -10.32
N TYR A 77 -5.96 14.14 -11.07
CA TYR A 77 -4.81 13.32 -10.65
C TYR A 77 -3.74 13.30 -11.76
N PRO A 78 -3.19 14.46 -12.14
CA PRO A 78 -2.31 14.58 -13.31
C PRO A 78 -1.03 13.72 -13.19
N HIS A 79 -0.55 13.50 -11.96
CA HIS A 79 0.59 12.64 -11.66
C HIS A 79 0.43 11.21 -12.21
N LEU A 80 -0.78 10.64 -12.19
CA LEU A 80 -1.04 9.28 -12.68
C LEU A 80 -0.96 9.19 -14.21
N ALA A 81 -1.25 10.29 -14.90
CA ALA A 81 -1.21 10.37 -16.36
C ALA A 81 0.14 10.89 -16.90
N GLY A 82 1.11 11.17 -16.01
CA GLY A 82 2.44 11.63 -16.35
C GLY A 82 3.42 10.51 -16.70
N ARG A 83 4.71 10.84 -16.74
CA ARG A 83 5.84 9.90 -16.90
C ARG A 83 6.97 10.26 -15.95
N PHE A 84 7.83 9.31 -15.62
CA PHE A 84 9.11 9.66 -15.03
C PHE A 84 10.03 10.30 -16.06
N THR A 85 10.82 11.25 -15.61
CA THR A 85 11.89 11.88 -16.37
C THR A 85 12.97 12.36 -15.41
N THR A 86 14.05 12.89 -15.96
CA THR A 86 15.16 13.47 -15.19
C THR A 86 15.28 14.93 -15.57
N ASP A 87 15.38 15.81 -14.57
CA ASP A 87 15.60 17.23 -14.82
C ASP A 87 17.07 17.58 -15.09
N ASP A 88 17.35 18.86 -15.38
CA ASP A 88 18.69 19.36 -15.68
C ASP A 88 19.69 19.20 -14.50
N GLN A 89 19.19 18.91 -13.29
CA GLN A 89 20.00 18.67 -12.10
C GLN A 89 20.20 17.16 -11.82
N GLY A 90 19.75 16.29 -12.73
CA GLY A 90 19.87 14.84 -12.55
C GLY A 90 18.83 14.24 -11.61
N ARG A 91 17.77 14.98 -11.23
CA ARG A 91 16.77 14.50 -10.27
C ARG A 91 15.62 13.81 -10.99
N THR A 92 15.22 12.64 -10.50
CA THR A 92 13.99 11.98 -10.94
C THR A 92 12.77 12.84 -10.62
N CYS A 93 11.98 13.13 -11.66
CA CYS A 93 10.77 13.94 -11.61
C CYS A 93 9.61 13.21 -12.29
N ILE A 94 8.39 13.59 -11.95
CA ILE A 94 7.19 13.25 -12.70
C ILE A 94 6.90 14.42 -13.65
N VAL A 95 6.91 14.18 -14.95
CA VAL A 95 6.45 15.16 -15.94
C VAL A 95 4.93 15.04 -16.10
N LEU A 96 4.22 16.15 -15.87
CA LEU A 96 2.77 16.26 -16.05
C LEU A 96 2.43 16.56 -17.51
N ASN A 97 2.67 15.58 -18.40
CA ASN A 97 2.50 15.70 -19.85
C ASN A 97 1.16 15.17 -20.38
N ASN A 98 0.27 14.71 -19.49
CA ASN A 98 -1.00 14.10 -19.87
C ASN A 98 -0.86 12.96 -20.91
N ALA A 99 0.26 12.24 -20.87
CA ALA A 99 0.52 11.10 -21.75
C ALA A 99 -0.56 10.02 -21.61
N GLY A 100 -1.18 9.92 -20.42
CA GLY A 100 -2.30 9.02 -20.13
C GLY A 100 -1.87 7.72 -19.49
N ILE A 101 -2.86 6.91 -19.12
CA ILE A 101 -2.69 5.63 -18.45
C ILE A 101 -2.99 4.47 -19.40
N ARG A 102 -2.45 3.28 -19.12
CA ARG A 102 -2.85 2.07 -19.86
C ARG A 102 -4.20 1.59 -19.37
N VAL A 103 -5.13 1.32 -20.28
CA VAL A 103 -6.37 0.60 -19.99
C VAL A 103 -6.51 -0.61 -20.90
N THR A 104 -6.55 -1.79 -20.28
CA THR A 104 -6.79 -3.08 -20.92
C THR A 104 -8.20 -3.55 -20.60
N GLU A 105 -8.91 -4.05 -21.60
CA GLU A 105 -10.26 -4.59 -21.46
C GLU A 105 -10.23 -6.06 -21.83
N THR A 106 -10.76 -6.91 -20.96
CA THR A 106 -10.78 -8.36 -21.18
C THR A 106 -12.15 -8.94 -20.90
N TYR A 107 -12.42 -10.09 -21.51
CA TYR A 107 -13.59 -10.92 -21.26
C TYR A 107 -13.18 -12.27 -20.67
N VAL A 108 -13.83 -12.64 -19.57
CA VAL A 108 -13.65 -13.93 -18.89
C VAL A 108 -14.94 -14.74 -19.09
N PRO A 109 -14.92 -15.82 -19.90
CA PRO A 109 -16.12 -16.56 -20.31
C PRO A 109 -16.65 -17.51 -19.22
N THR A 110 -16.57 -17.11 -17.95
CA THR A 110 -17.02 -17.88 -16.78
C THR A 110 -17.76 -16.97 -15.80
N SER A 111 -18.33 -17.57 -14.74
CA SER A 111 -18.94 -16.80 -13.66
C SER A 111 -17.88 -16.31 -12.67
N LEU A 112 -18.03 -15.10 -12.15
CA LEU A 112 -17.17 -14.59 -11.06
C LEU A 112 -17.25 -15.48 -9.81
N ALA A 113 -18.36 -16.19 -9.61
CA ALA A 113 -18.50 -17.15 -8.53
C ALA A 113 -17.51 -18.32 -8.59
N GLU A 114 -16.92 -18.61 -9.76
CA GLU A 114 -15.88 -19.64 -9.90
C GLU A 114 -14.50 -19.15 -9.41
N LEU A 115 -14.30 -17.84 -9.32
CA LEU A 115 -13.10 -17.23 -8.73
C LEU A 115 -13.23 -17.09 -7.20
N LEU A 116 -14.45 -17.04 -6.67
CA LEU A 116 -14.72 -16.71 -5.27
C LEU A 116 -15.10 -17.97 -4.43
N PRO A 117 -14.69 -18.06 -3.14
CA PRO A 117 -13.70 -17.20 -2.51
C PRO A 117 -12.35 -17.37 -3.19
N PHE A 118 -11.55 -16.30 -3.15
CA PHE A 118 -10.25 -16.33 -3.78
C PHE A 118 -9.36 -17.39 -3.13
N ASP A 119 -8.66 -18.12 -3.99
CA ASP A 119 -7.61 -19.03 -3.58
C ASP A 119 -6.26 -18.36 -3.88
N PRO A 120 -5.55 -17.82 -2.87
CA PRO A 120 -4.26 -17.17 -3.06
C PRO A 120 -3.17 -18.09 -3.62
N SER A 121 -3.39 -19.41 -3.66
CA SER A 121 -2.50 -20.34 -4.35
C SER A 121 -2.67 -20.36 -5.87
N LYS A 122 -3.76 -19.80 -6.40
CA LYS A 122 -4.02 -19.74 -7.84
C LYS A 122 -3.36 -18.53 -8.47
N ASP A 123 -2.71 -18.75 -9.60
CA ASP A 123 -2.15 -17.68 -10.41
C ASP A 123 -3.26 -16.80 -11.03
N VAL A 124 -3.30 -15.54 -10.59
CA VAL A 124 -4.19 -14.47 -11.10
C VAL A 124 -3.43 -13.34 -11.79
N SER A 125 -2.16 -13.56 -12.14
CA SER A 125 -1.36 -12.60 -12.92
C SER A 125 -2.07 -12.14 -14.19
N HIS A 126 -2.83 -13.03 -14.81
CA HIS A 126 -3.63 -12.76 -16.00
C HIS A 126 -4.76 -11.73 -15.80
N LEU A 127 -5.17 -11.42 -14.56
CA LEU A 127 -6.17 -10.39 -14.24
C LEU A 127 -5.52 -9.02 -14.01
N LEU A 128 -4.20 -8.95 -13.97
CA LEU A 128 -3.41 -7.75 -13.70
C LEU A 128 -2.72 -7.26 -14.99
N PRO A 129 -2.56 -5.94 -15.15
CA PRO A 129 -1.57 -5.39 -16.07
C PRO A 129 -0.15 -5.93 -15.74
N PRO A 130 0.78 -5.90 -16.71
CA PRO A 130 2.17 -6.27 -16.44
C PRO A 130 2.80 -5.35 -15.39
N VAL A 131 3.67 -5.91 -14.55
CA VAL A 131 4.50 -5.19 -13.54
C VAL A 131 5.98 -5.15 -13.92
N GLU A 132 6.39 -5.95 -14.90
CA GLU A 132 7.76 -6.05 -15.39
C GLU A 132 7.85 -5.66 -16.86
N GLY A 133 9.07 -5.29 -17.28
CA GLY A 133 9.36 -4.80 -18.62
C GLY A 133 9.45 -3.27 -18.68
N ASN A 134 9.60 -2.72 -19.88
CA ASN A 134 9.70 -1.28 -20.08
C ASN A 134 8.30 -0.64 -20.01
N ILE A 135 7.81 -0.45 -18.78
CA ILE A 135 6.53 0.18 -18.49
C ILE A 135 6.76 1.67 -18.27
N GLU A 136 6.29 2.49 -19.20
CA GLU A 136 6.36 3.95 -19.07
C GLU A 136 5.19 4.49 -18.23
N GLU A 137 4.04 3.84 -18.29
CA GLU A 137 2.82 4.28 -17.60
C GLU A 137 2.96 4.16 -16.07
N LEU A 138 2.68 5.27 -15.39
CA LEU A 138 2.68 5.35 -13.93
C LEU A 138 1.47 4.65 -13.28
N LEU A 139 0.40 4.47 -14.05
CA LEU A 139 -0.79 3.70 -13.69
C LEU A 139 -1.26 2.88 -14.90
N GLN A 140 -1.66 1.65 -14.62
CA GLN A 140 -2.32 0.76 -15.56
C GLN A 140 -3.57 0.16 -14.91
N ILE A 141 -4.65 0.02 -15.69
CA ILE A 141 -5.92 -0.55 -15.26
C ILE A 141 -6.32 -1.66 -16.24
N GLN A 142 -6.74 -2.82 -15.72
CA GLN A 142 -7.32 -3.90 -16.48
C GLN A 142 -8.76 -4.16 -16.01
N LEU A 143 -9.72 -4.03 -16.92
CA LEU A 143 -11.13 -4.31 -16.70
C LEU A 143 -11.44 -5.73 -17.18
N ASN A 144 -11.58 -6.68 -16.25
CA ASN A 144 -11.88 -8.08 -16.54
C ASN A 144 -13.38 -8.35 -16.37
N ARG A 145 -14.11 -8.39 -17.49
CA ARG A 145 -15.57 -8.58 -17.48
C ARG A 145 -15.92 -10.06 -17.52
N TYR A 146 -16.65 -10.54 -16.53
CA TYR A 146 -17.11 -11.93 -16.45
C TYR A 146 -18.43 -12.12 -17.21
N ALA A 147 -18.68 -13.33 -17.70
CA ALA A 147 -19.91 -13.70 -18.42
C ALA A 147 -21.19 -13.42 -17.60
N CYS A 148 -21.11 -13.50 -16.27
CA CYS A 148 -22.21 -13.19 -15.36
C CYS A 148 -22.46 -11.68 -15.16
N GLY A 149 -21.68 -10.79 -15.80
CA GLY A 149 -21.74 -9.34 -15.63
C GLY A 149 -20.90 -8.78 -14.47
N GLY A 150 -20.22 -9.66 -13.72
CA GLY A 150 -19.26 -9.27 -12.68
C GLY A 150 -18.01 -8.61 -13.28
N LEU A 151 -17.28 -7.86 -12.46
CA LEU A 151 -16.08 -7.14 -12.88
C LEU A 151 -14.95 -7.38 -11.90
N VAL A 152 -13.78 -7.74 -12.41
CA VAL A 152 -12.52 -7.66 -11.65
C VAL A 152 -11.68 -6.54 -12.24
N ILE A 153 -11.34 -5.54 -11.41
CA ILE A 153 -10.43 -4.46 -11.77
C ILE A 153 -9.05 -4.81 -11.25
N GLY A 154 -8.10 -5.04 -12.16
CA GLY A 154 -6.69 -5.11 -11.82
C GLY A 154 -6.04 -3.75 -12.00
N GLN A 155 -5.23 -3.33 -11.05
CA GLN A 155 -4.35 -2.17 -11.20
C GLN A 155 -2.89 -2.56 -11.06
N THR A 156 -2.03 -1.80 -11.73
CA THR A 156 -0.62 -1.66 -11.35
C THR A 156 -0.27 -0.19 -11.31
N ALA A 157 0.35 0.28 -10.23
CA ALA A 157 0.72 1.69 -10.07
C ALA A 157 2.11 1.82 -9.46
N HIS A 158 2.92 2.74 -9.99
CA HIS A 158 4.28 2.92 -9.51
C HIS A 158 4.30 3.56 -8.12
N HIS A 159 4.91 2.89 -7.14
CA HIS A 159 4.78 3.26 -5.72
C HIS A 159 5.43 4.61 -5.40
N ARG A 160 6.49 5.00 -6.11
CA ARG A 160 7.08 6.36 -6.00
C ARG A 160 6.14 7.51 -6.39
N VAL A 161 5.02 7.23 -7.05
CA VAL A 161 4.04 8.28 -7.39
C VAL A 161 3.15 8.61 -6.21
N CYS A 162 2.67 7.58 -5.50
CA CYS A 162 1.76 7.75 -4.38
C CYS A 162 1.66 6.51 -3.49
N ASP A 163 1.26 6.72 -2.23
CA ASP A 163 1.00 5.63 -1.27
C ASP A 163 -0.41 5.03 -1.40
N GLY A 164 -0.67 3.96 -0.65
CA GLY A 164 -1.96 3.26 -0.65
C GLY A 164 -3.16 4.13 -0.25
N GLN A 165 -2.95 5.12 0.64
CA GLN A 165 -4.00 6.09 1.02
C GLN A 165 -4.40 6.96 -0.18
N SER A 166 -3.41 7.47 -0.91
CA SER A 166 -3.61 8.28 -2.11
C SER A 166 -4.33 7.49 -3.19
N MET A 167 -3.89 6.25 -3.43
CA MET A 167 -4.50 5.38 -4.43
C MET A 167 -5.94 4.99 -4.05
N SER A 168 -6.19 4.70 -2.78
CA SER A 168 -7.55 4.47 -2.28
C SER A 168 -8.46 5.67 -2.56
N SER A 169 -7.98 6.89 -2.30
CA SER A 169 -8.73 8.12 -2.55
C SER A 169 -9.04 8.32 -4.04
N PHE A 170 -8.08 7.99 -4.92
CA PHE A 170 -8.28 8.00 -6.37
C PHE A 170 -9.38 7.03 -6.82
N PHE A 171 -9.39 5.79 -6.31
CA PHE A 171 -10.42 4.81 -6.65
C PHE A 171 -11.82 5.25 -6.18
N VAL A 172 -11.93 5.83 -4.99
CA VAL A 172 -13.20 6.40 -4.51
C VAL A 172 -13.65 7.57 -5.39
N ALA A 173 -12.73 8.47 -5.75
CA ALA A 173 -13.03 9.57 -6.68
C ALA A 173 -13.51 9.07 -8.05
N TRP A 174 -12.88 8.02 -8.59
CA TRP A 174 -13.31 7.38 -9.83
C TRP A 174 -14.71 6.80 -9.70
N ALA A 175 -14.98 6.07 -8.62
CA ALA A 175 -16.29 5.48 -8.33
C ALA A 175 -17.40 6.53 -8.16
N ARG A 176 -17.11 7.64 -7.47
CA ARG A 176 -18.02 8.79 -7.39
C ARG A 176 -18.31 9.38 -8.76
N THR A 177 -17.29 9.54 -9.60
CA THR A 177 -17.41 10.09 -10.95
C THR A 177 -18.27 9.19 -11.85
N VAL A 178 -18.15 7.86 -11.73
CA VAL A 178 -19.03 6.91 -12.43
C VAL A 178 -20.50 7.10 -12.04
N ARG A 179 -20.76 7.35 -10.75
CA ARG A 179 -22.11 7.64 -10.23
C ARG A 179 -22.62 9.06 -10.51
N GLY A 180 -21.82 9.91 -11.16
CA GLY A 180 -22.16 11.30 -11.42
C GLY A 180 -22.18 12.18 -10.17
N LEU A 181 -21.51 11.76 -9.10
CA LEU A 181 -21.37 12.53 -7.86
C LEU A 181 -20.28 13.59 -7.99
N THR A 182 -20.38 14.66 -7.20
CA THR A 182 -19.37 15.72 -7.16
C THR A 182 -18.05 15.20 -6.58
N MET A 183 -16.96 15.76 -7.11
CA MET A 183 -15.61 15.56 -6.60
C MET A 183 -15.42 16.42 -5.35
N ASP A 184 -15.67 15.82 -4.19
CA ASP A 184 -15.51 16.45 -2.88
C ASP A 184 -15.15 15.35 -1.84
N PRO A 185 -14.04 15.49 -1.11
CA PRO A 185 -13.04 16.55 -1.24
C PRO A 185 -12.15 16.41 -2.49
N LEU A 186 -11.54 17.52 -2.91
CA LEU A 186 -10.59 17.55 -4.01
C LEU A 186 -9.21 17.05 -3.55
N PRO A 187 -8.44 16.36 -4.42
CA PRO A 187 -7.08 15.94 -4.09
C PRO A 187 -6.15 17.14 -3.90
N TYR A 188 -5.24 17.03 -2.94
CA TYR A 188 -4.24 18.05 -2.62
C TYR A 188 -2.88 17.64 -3.20
N HIS A 189 -2.26 18.50 -4.01
CA HIS A 189 -1.10 18.14 -4.84
C HIS A 189 0.20 18.86 -4.48
N ASP A 190 0.19 19.79 -3.52
CA ASP A 190 1.39 20.57 -3.18
C ASP A 190 2.41 19.75 -2.38
N ARG A 191 3.22 18.99 -3.12
CA ARG A 191 4.31 18.15 -2.61
C ARG A 191 5.43 18.98 -1.97
N LEU A 192 5.65 20.21 -2.44
CA LEU A 192 6.69 21.10 -1.93
C LEU A 192 6.31 21.61 -0.54
N ALA A 193 5.07 22.03 -0.33
CA ALA A 193 4.58 22.42 0.99
C ALA A 193 4.61 21.26 1.99
N VAL A 194 4.29 20.04 1.56
CA VAL A 194 4.31 18.84 2.44
C VAL A 194 5.75 18.48 2.85
N SER A 195 6.71 18.62 1.94
CA SER A 195 8.11 18.25 2.15
C SER A 195 9.04 19.44 2.33
N GLN A 196 8.55 20.56 2.89
CA GLN A 196 9.35 21.74 3.13
C GLN A 196 10.27 21.57 4.36
N PRO A 197 11.60 21.72 4.22
CA PRO A 197 12.53 21.62 5.34
C PRO A 197 12.36 22.78 6.32
N ARG A 198 12.85 22.60 7.54
CA ARG A 198 12.91 23.69 8.54
C ARG A 198 13.85 24.80 8.06
N ASN A 199 13.64 26.03 8.56
CA ASN A 199 14.49 27.19 8.24
C ASN A 199 15.99 26.94 8.57
N GLN A 200 16.25 26.05 9.53
CA GLN A 200 17.57 25.48 9.78
C GLN A 200 17.40 23.96 9.80
N PRO A 201 17.74 23.26 8.71
CA PRO A 201 17.65 21.80 8.66
C PRO A 201 18.50 21.18 9.76
N HIS A 202 17.90 20.27 10.52
CA HIS A 202 18.55 19.52 11.59
C HIS A 202 18.16 18.05 11.48
N VAL A 203 19.14 17.16 11.35
CA VAL A 203 18.86 15.72 11.30
C VAL A 203 19.10 15.13 12.68
N GLU A 204 18.03 14.62 13.28
CA GLU A 204 18.02 14.12 14.67
C GLU A 204 18.17 12.59 14.72
N PHE A 205 17.89 11.90 13.61
CA PHE A 205 17.92 10.45 13.50
C PHE A 205 18.78 9.99 12.31
N ASP A 206 19.30 8.76 12.38
CA ASP A 206 20.13 8.18 11.33
C ASP A 206 19.30 7.65 10.15
N HIS A 207 18.66 8.58 9.43
CA HIS A 207 17.75 8.23 8.34
C HIS A 207 18.43 7.49 7.18
N ARG A 208 19.73 7.74 7.00
CA ARG A 208 20.52 7.08 5.96
C ARG A 208 20.67 5.58 6.18
N SER A 209 20.69 5.12 7.42
CA SER A 209 20.84 3.69 7.74
C SER A 209 19.50 2.99 7.98
N ILE A 210 18.43 3.75 8.25
CA ILE A 210 17.09 3.21 8.56
C ILE A 210 16.21 3.14 7.31
N GLU A 211 16.02 4.28 6.64
CA GLU A 211 15.15 4.37 5.47
C GLU A 211 15.87 4.09 4.15
N PHE A 212 17.20 4.17 4.15
CA PHE A 212 18.03 3.95 2.96
C PHE A 212 19.13 2.92 3.22
N LYS A 213 19.68 2.38 2.15
CA LYS A 213 20.90 1.57 2.18
C LYS A 213 21.95 2.20 1.27
N LYS A 214 23.23 2.09 1.66
CA LYS A 214 24.32 2.38 0.72
C LYS A 214 24.25 1.34 -0.39
N THR A 215 24.33 1.80 -1.64
CA THR A 215 24.44 0.94 -2.83
C THR A 215 25.75 0.15 -2.77
N THR A 216 25.80 -0.92 -1.99
CA THR A 216 26.84 -1.93 -2.11
C THR A 216 26.41 -2.85 -3.23
N MET A 217 26.75 -2.47 -4.46
CA MET A 217 26.80 -3.42 -5.57
C MET A 217 27.81 -4.49 -5.18
N ASN A 218 27.33 -5.59 -4.60
CA ASN A 218 28.11 -6.81 -4.44
C ASN A 218 27.58 -7.77 -5.50
N PRO A 219 28.25 -7.90 -6.67
CA PRO A 219 27.76 -8.72 -7.78
C PRO A 219 27.67 -10.22 -7.46
N ASP A 220 28.23 -10.65 -6.32
CA ASP A 220 28.41 -12.06 -5.95
C ASP A 220 27.33 -12.61 -5.01
N THR A 221 26.39 -11.80 -4.52
CA THR A 221 25.19 -12.31 -3.82
C THR A 221 24.08 -12.52 -4.84
N ALA A 222 24.11 -13.67 -5.51
CA ALA A 222 22.93 -14.15 -6.22
C ALA A 222 21.77 -14.23 -5.21
N PRO A 223 20.56 -13.71 -5.52
CA PRO A 223 19.41 -13.89 -4.66
C PRO A 223 19.23 -15.40 -4.45
N VAL A 224 19.29 -15.81 -3.19
CA VAL A 224 18.94 -17.18 -2.82
C VAL A 224 17.44 -17.26 -2.99
N PHE A 225 17.00 -17.70 -4.18
CA PHE A 225 15.60 -17.99 -4.43
C PHE A 225 15.10 -18.93 -3.33
N SER A 226 14.31 -18.40 -2.42
CA SER A 226 13.68 -19.18 -1.37
C SER A 226 12.64 -20.11 -2.02
N PRO A 227 12.37 -21.29 -1.42
CA PRO A 227 11.39 -22.26 -1.92
C PRO A 227 10.02 -21.61 -2.12
N SER A 228 9.13 -22.27 -2.88
CA SER A 228 7.77 -21.81 -3.19
C SER A 228 7.09 -21.17 -1.97
N ILE A 229 6.92 -19.85 -1.95
CA ILE A 229 6.24 -19.13 -0.87
C ILE A 229 4.73 -19.38 -0.99
N GLU A 230 4.08 -19.67 0.13
CA GLU A 230 2.62 -19.83 0.20
C GLU A 230 1.97 -18.58 0.78
N THR A 231 1.02 -18.01 0.03
CA THR A 231 0.17 -16.92 0.51
C THR A 231 -1.10 -17.49 1.13
N LEU A 232 -1.42 -17.02 2.33
CA LEU A 232 -2.55 -17.44 3.16
C LEU A 232 -3.48 -16.26 3.40
N ILE A 233 -4.78 -16.54 3.52
CA ILE A 233 -5.77 -15.57 4.03
C ILE A 233 -6.34 -16.15 5.32
N ILE A 234 -6.12 -15.45 6.44
CA ILE A 234 -6.69 -15.79 7.74
C ILE A 234 -7.79 -14.79 8.07
N HIS A 235 -9.01 -15.29 8.18
CA HIS A 235 -10.16 -14.49 8.60
C HIS A 235 -10.23 -14.39 10.12
N TYR A 236 -10.18 -13.18 10.66
CA TYR A 236 -10.42 -12.87 12.06
C TYR A 236 -11.81 -12.24 12.23
N SER A 237 -12.75 -13.02 12.76
CA SER A 237 -14.13 -12.58 12.97
C SER A 237 -14.23 -11.41 13.97
N PRO A 238 -15.32 -10.63 13.96
CA PRO A 238 -15.54 -9.57 14.94
C PRO A 238 -15.47 -10.08 16.39
N GLU A 239 -15.96 -11.29 16.66
CA GLU A 239 -15.93 -11.94 17.98
C GLU A 239 -14.50 -12.26 18.38
N PHE A 240 -13.68 -12.77 17.45
CA PHE A 240 -12.26 -13.02 17.71
C PHE A 240 -11.54 -11.71 18.03
N VAL A 241 -11.71 -10.67 17.21
CA VAL A 241 -11.09 -9.36 17.42
C VAL A 241 -11.52 -8.77 18.76
N LYS A 242 -12.81 -8.87 19.10
CA LYS A 242 -13.35 -8.41 20.39
C LYS A 242 -12.74 -9.18 21.56
N LYS A 243 -12.65 -10.50 21.48
CA LYS A 243 -12.05 -11.37 22.50
C LYS A 243 -10.56 -11.05 22.70
N LEU A 244 -9.81 -10.88 21.62
CA LEU A 244 -8.39 -10.52 21.67
C LEU A 244 -8.19 -9.16 22.35
N LYS A 245 -8.98 -8.15 21.96
CA LYS A 245 -8.94 -6.82 22.61
C LYS A 245 -9.29 -6.86 24.09
N ALA A 246 -10.30 -7.66 24.47
CA ALA A 246 -10.68 -7.83 25.87
C ALA A 246 -9.52 -8.45 26.67
N LYS A 247 -8.93 -9.55 26.18
CA LYS A 247 -7.79 -10.20 26.83
C LYS A 247 -6.60 -9.24 26.99
N ILE A 248 -6.25 -8.49 25.95
CA ILE A 248 -5.19 -7.49 26.01
C ILE A 248 -5.49 -6.41 27.04
N SER A 249 -6.75 -5.96 27.14
CA SER A 249 -7.16 -4.94 28.11
C SER A 249 -7.06 -5.47 29.55
N GLU A 250 -7.43 -6.72 29.80
CA GLU A 250 -7.32 -7.39 31.10
C GLU A 250 -5.87 -7.62 31.53
N GLN A 251 -4.98 -7.88 30.58
CA GLN A 251 -3.56 -8.12 30.80
C GLN A 251 -2.71 -6.85 30.92
N SER A 252 -3.27 -5.69 30.56
CA SER A 252 -2.57 -4.41 30.57
C SER A 252 -2.36 -3.93 32.00
N SER A 253 -1.11 -3.69 32.39
CA SER A 253 -0.76 -3.13 33.70
C SER A 253 -1.07 -1.63 33.82
N THR A 254 -1.23 -0.94 32.69
CA THR A 254 -1.57 0.48 32.61
C THR A 254 -3.07 0.68 32.53
N HIS A 255 -3.66 1.23 33.59
CA HIS A 255 -5.10 1.52 33.65
C HIS A 255 -5.51 2.43 32.48
N ASN A 256 -6.58 2.07 31.76
CA ASN A 256 -7.14 2.78 30.60
C ASN A 256 -6.29 2.79 29.32
N GLN A 257 -5.15 2.12 29.24
CA GLN A 257 -4.43 2.00 27.97
C GLN A 257 -5.24 1.14 27.01
N ARG A 258 -5.58 1.70 25.84
CA ARG A 258 -6.33 1.02 24.78
C ARG A 258 -5.46 0.91 23.53
N TYR A 259 -5.35 -0.31 23.01
CA TYR A 259 -4.68 -0.57 21.76
C TYR A 259 -5.70 -0.68 20.61
N SER A 260 -5.28 -0.24 19.43
CA SER A 260 -6.06 -0.31 18.20
C SER A 260 -6.28 -1.75 17.74
N THR A 261 -7.25 -1.97 16.83
CA THR A 261 -7.43 -3.29 16.18
C THR A 261 -6.14 -3.78 15.54
N PHE A 262 -5.42 -2.87 14.87
CA PHE A 262 -4.16 -3.15 14.21
C PHE A 262 -3.10 -3.63 15.21
N GLU A 263 -2.85 -2.89 16.29
CA GLU A 263 -1.84 -3.28 17.29
C GLU A 263 -2.19 -4.61 17.97
N CYS A 264 -3.47 -4.84 18.28
CA CYS A 264 -3.91 -6.12 18.85
C CYS A 264 -3.67 -7.27 17.88
N LEU A 265 -4.11 -7.16 16.61
CA LEU A 265 -3.92 -8.21 15.63
C LEU A 265 -2.44 -8.44 15.32
N LEU A 266 -1.65 -7.38 15.15
CA LEU A 266 -0.21 -7.51 14.92
C LEU A 266 0.48 -8.19 16.10
N SER A 267 0.12 -7.87 17.35
CA SER A 267 0.69 -8.55 18.52
C SER A 267 0.45 -10.06 18.50
N HIS A 268 -0.74 -10.46 18.05
CA HIS A 268 -1.14 -11.86 17.94
C HIS A 268 -0.46 -12.54 16.76
N THR A 269 -0.53 -11.96 15.56
CA THR A 269 0.05 -12.49 14.34
C THR A 269 1.57 -12.60 14.42
N TRP A 270 2.27 -11.58 14.96
CA TRP A 270 3.73 -11.64 15.14
C TRP A 270 4.13 -12.82 16.03
N LYS A 271 3.47 -12.97 17.18
CA LYS A 271 3.69 -14.09 18.09
C LYS A 271 3.46 -15.45 17.40
N LYS A 272 2.35 -15.62 16.69
CA LYS A 272 2.00 -16.88 16.02
C LYS A 272 2.88 -17.21 14.82
N VAL A 273 3.31 -16.22 14.04
CA VAL A 273 4.28 -16.46 12.96
C VAL A 273 5.65 -16.86 13.53
N THR A 274 6.12 -16.18 14.58
CA THR A 274 7.37 -16.54 15.25
C THR A 274 7.32 -17.95 15.87
N GLU A 275 6.19 -18.32 16.49
CA GLU A 275 5.96 -19.68 17.00
C GLU A 275 6.00 -20.72 15.87
N ALA A 276 5.34 -20.44 14.74
CA ALA A 276 5.32 -21.33 13.58
C ALA A 276 6.69 -21.51 12.91
N ARG A 277 7.54 -20.48 12.96
CA ARG A 277 8.92 -20.52 12.43
C ARG A 277 9.90 -21.30 13.32
N GLY A 278 9.54 -21.58 14.58
CA GLY A 278 10.41 -22.35 15.49
C GLY A 278 11.79 -21.72 15.74
N LEU A 279 11.84 -20.39 15.82
CA LEU A 279 13.09 -19.62 15.92
C LEU A 279 13.85 -19.87 17.25
N ASP A 280 15.16 -19.61 17.23
CA ASP A 280 16.00 -19.66 18.43
C ASP A 280 15.55 -18.60 19.44
N LEU A 281 15.39 -18.99 20.71
CA LEU A 281 14.89 -18.11 21.78
C LEU A 281 15.79 -16.88 22.01
N GLU A 282 17.09 -16.98 21.74
CA GLU A 282 18.06 -15.89 21.89
C GLU A 282 18.17 -15.01 20.65
N GLU A 283 17.54 -15.37 19.53
CA GLU A 283 17.44 -14.53 18.34
C GLU A 283 16.53 -13.31 18.58
N SER A 284 16.76 -12.24 17.83
CA SER A 284 15.86 -11.08 17.82
C SER A 284 14.99 -11.11 16.57
N THR A 285 13.71 -10.81 16.74
CA THR A 285 12.76 -10.58 15.66
C THR A 285 12.27 -9.13 15.72
N GLN A 286 12.01 -8.55 14.56
CA GLN A 286 11.53 -7.18 14.40
C GLN A 286 10.39 -7.16 13.38
N VAL A 287 9.45 -6.23 13.55
CA VAL A 287 8.43 -5.93 12.54
C VAL A 287 8.66 -4.54 11.98
N ARG A 288 8.74 -4.41 10.66
CA ARG A 288 8.67 -3.11 9.98
C ARG A 288 7.20 -2.74 9.78
N VAL A 289 6.76 -1.65 10.42
CA VAL A 289 5.37 -1.21 10.44
C VAL A 289 5.22 0.10 9.66
N ALA A 290 4.40 0.13 8.61
CA ALA A 290 4.10 1.37 7.89
C ALA A 290 3.31 2.38 8.76
N VAL A 291 3.76 3.63 8.79
CA VAL A 291 3.18 4.73 9.59
C VAL A 291 2.82 5.90 8.68
N ASN A 292 1.53 6.23 8.61
CA ASN A 292 1.03 7.38 7.86
C ASN A 292 1.33 8.71 8.60
N GLY A 293 2.07 9.60 7.94
CA GLY A 293 2.52 10.89 8.47
C GLY A 293 1.48 12.01 8.41
N ARG A 294 0.39 11.88 7.65
CA ARG A 294 -0.55 12.98 7.36
C ARG A 294 -1.10 13.65 8.62
N ALA A 295 -1.56 12.85 9.58
CA ALA A 295 -2.08 13.37 10.85
C ALA A 295 -0.99 13.70 11.90
N ARG A 296 0.25 13.23 11.67
CA ARG A 296 1.36 13.29 12.62
C ARG A 296 2.19 14.55 12.46
N ILE A 297 2.50 14.92 11.22
CA ILE A 297 3.19 16.18 10.90
C ILE A 297 2.34 17.36 11.38
N LYS A 298 3.01 18.42 11.84
CA LYS A 298 2.40 19.68 12.25
C LYS A 298 2.90 20.84 11.35
N PRO A 299 1.97 21.64 10.75
CA PRO A 299 0.51 21.41 10.70
C PRO A 299 0.15 20.10 9.98
N SER A 300 -1.02 19.53 10.28
CA SER A 300 -1.45 18.26 9.67
C SER A 300 -1.64 18.42 8.18
N VAL A 301 -1.18 17.43 7.42
CA VAL A 301 -1.39 17.33 5.98
C VAL A 301 -2.78 16.72 5.74
N PRO A 302 -3.58 17.25 4.80
CA PRO A 302 -4.89 16.68 4.46
C PRO A 302 -4.80 15.22 4.05
N MET A 303 -5.85 14.42 4.34
CA MET A 303 -5.92 13.02 3.92
C MET A 303 -5.97 12.86 2.40
N GLU A 304 -6.35 13.94 1.72
CA GLU A 304 -6.46 14.14 0.29
C GLU A 304 -5.12 14.42 -0.39
N TYR A 305 -4.03 14.59 0.38
CA TYR A 305 -2.69 14.72 -0.20
C TYR A 305 -2.34 13.51 -1.06
N PHE A 306 -2.07 13.76 -2.34
CA PHE A 306 -1.75 12.76 -3.34
C PHE A 306 -0.24 12.64 -3.57
N GLY A 307 0.36 11.69 -2.85
CA GLY A 307 1.79 11.43 -2.85
C GLY A 307 2.16 10.42 -1.77
N ASN A 308 3.44 10.13 -1.57
CA ASN A 308 3.87 9.33 -0.43
C ASN A 308 4.04 10.20 0.82
N LEU A 309 3.55 9.72 1.96
CA LEU A 309 3.84 10.31 3.27
C LEU A 309 3.86 9.23 4.35
N VAL A 310 4.67 8.20 4.11
CA VAL A 310 4.80 7.01 4.96
C VAL A 310 6.25 6.85 5.39
N LEU A 311 6.46 6.54 6.67
CA LEU A 311 7.73 6.08 7.25
C LEU A 311 7.48 4.79 8.05
N TRP A 312 8.51 4.23 8.66
CA TRP A 312 8.39 2.93 9.33
C TRP A 312 8.74 2.99 10.81
N ALA A 313 7.96 2.27 11.62
CA ALA A 313 8.32 1.92 12.99
C ALA A 313 8.92 0.50 13.02
N TYR A 314 9.78 0.24 14.00
CA TYR A 314 10.58 -1.00 14.04
C TYR A 314 10.53 -1.71 15.42
N PRO A 315 9.34 -2.07 15.95
CA PRO A 315 9.22 -2.87 17.17
C PRO A 315 10.06 -4.14 17.09
N LYS A 316 10.91 -4.32 18.10
CA LYS A 316 11.90 -5.40 18.17
C LYS A 316 11.85 -6.05 19.55
N LEU A 317 11.87 -7.38 19.57
CA LEU A 317 11.90 -8.19 20.78
C LEU A 317 12.85 -9.38 20.60
N LYS A 318 13.31 -9.98 21.70
CA LYS A 318 13.86 -11.33 21.64
C LYS A 318 12.73 -12.33 21.37
N VAL A 319 13.03 -13.41 20.65
CA VAL A 319 12.05 -14.48 20.38
C VAL A 319 11.49 -15.02 21.70
N LYS A 320 12.36 -15.27 22.69
CA LYS A 320 11.94 -15.65 24.04
C LYS A 320 10.92 -14.69 24.65
N GLU A 321 11.20 -13.39 24.60
CA GLU A 321 10.31 -12.37 25.16
C GLU A 321 8.95 -12.38 24.46
N LEU A 322 8.94 -12.45 23.12
CA LEU A 322 7.72 -12.49 22.32
C LEU A 322 6.85 -13.72 22.62
N LEU A 323 7.48 -14.89 22.80
CA LEU A 323 6.76 -16.14 23.05
C LEU A 323 6.28 -16.27 24.51
N GLU A 324 7.09 -15.86 25.49
CA GLU A 324 6.77 -15.99 26.92
C GLU A 324 5.84 -14.89 27.45
N HIS A 325 5.89 -13.67 26.89
CA HIS A 325 5.03 -12.57 27.36
C HIS A 325 3.62 -12.62 26.77
N ASN A 326 2.70 -11.92 27.44
CA ASN A 326 1.31 -11.81 27.01
C ASN A 326 1.13 -10.78 25.87
N HIS A 327 -0.02 -10.83 25.19
CA HIS A 327 -0.33 -9.94 24.07
C HIS A 327 -0.33 -8.46 24.44
N ALA A 328 -0.65 -8.10 25.69
CA ALA A 328 -0.61 -6.71 26.15
C ALA A 328 0.80 -6.13 26.18
N TYR A 329 1.80 -6.91 26.58
CA TYR A 329 3.20 -6.52 26.52
C TYR A 329 3.64 -6.25 25.07
N ILE A 330 3.30 -7.17 24.16
CA ILE A 330 3.68 -7.07 22.74
C ILE A 330 2.97 -5.88 22.08
N ALA A 331 1.66 -5.71 22.33
CA ALA A 331 0.89 -4.57 21.84
C ALA A 331 1.44 -3.23 22.37
N LYS A 332 1.93 -3.20 23.61
CA LYS A 332 2.63 -2.04 24.16
C LYS A 332 3.91 -1.73 23.39
N THR A 333 4.75 -2.73 23.13
CA THR A 333 5.99 -2.54 22.36
C THR A 333 5.71 -1.99 20.97
N ILE A 334 4.69 -2.52 20.29
CA ILE A 334 4.25 -2.01 18.99
C ILE A 334 3.80 -0.55 19.12
N HIS A 335 2.95 -0.26 20.12
CA HIS A 335 2.43 1.08 20.36
C HIS A 335 3.53 2.11 20.62
N ASP A 336 4.49 1.78 21.49
CA ASP A 336 5.59 2.67 21.85
C ASP A 336 6.45 3.00 20.63
N GLU A 337 6.80 2.02 19.78
CA GLU A 337 7.57 2.31 18.56
C GLU A 337 6.77 3.07 17.50
N VAL A 338 5.48 2.73 17.31
CA VAL A 338 4.61 3.45 16.37
C VAL A 338 4.35 4.90 16.82
N THR A 339 4.34 5.16 18.12
CA THR A 339 4.17 6.52 18.65
C THR A 339 5.44 7.36 18.55
N ARG A 340 6.64 6.75 18.59
CA ARG A 340 7.92 7.44 18.36
C ARG A 340 8.11 8.00 16.96
N VAL A 341 7.45 7.42 15.95
CA VAL A 341 7.43 7.98 14.59
C VAL A 341 6.46 9.16 14.55
N ASP A 342 6.82 10.23 15.23
CA ASP A 342 5.98 11.41 15.47
C ASP A 342 6.35 12.59 14.56
N ASN A 343 5.83 13.79 14.87
CA ASN A 343 6.14 15.00 14.12
C ASN A 343 7.64 15.23 13.95
N ASP A 344 8.43 15.05 15.00
CA ASP A 344 9.84 15.40 15.01
C ASP A 344 10.64 14.40 14.17
N TYR A 345 10.26 13.12 14.21
CA TYR A 345 10.79 12.10 13.30
C TYR A 345 10.52 12.46 11.83
N PHE A 346 9.28 12.81 11.48
CA PHE A 346 8.95 13.22 10.11
C PHE A 346 9.66 14.51 9.67
N LYS A 347 9.81 15.50 10.57
CA LYS A 347 10.52 16.76 10.25
C LYS A 347 12.02 16.55 10.09
N SER A 348 12.64 15.72 10.93
CA SER A 348 14.03 15.29 10.76
C SER A 348 14.25 14.59 9.42
N PHE A 349 13.30 13.75 9.00
CA PHE A 349 13.40 13.06 7.72
C PHE A 349 13.31 14.01 6.51
N ILE A 350 12.45 15.03 6.59
CA ILE A 350 12.37 16.07 5.57
C ILE A 350 13.68 16.85 5.46
N ASP A 351 14.25 17.24 6.60
CA ASP A 351 15.53 17.97 6.65
C ASP A 351 16.68 17.12 6.11
N PHE A 352 16.70 15.82 6.44
CA PHE A 352 17.65 14.86 5.87
C PHE A 352 17.57 14.85 4.34
N GLY A 353 16.34 14.81 3.79
CA GLY A 353 16.12 14.85 2.36
C GLY A 353 16.62 16.13 1.68
N ASP A 354 16.68 17.25 2.40
CA ASP A 354 17.25 18.49 1.88
C ASP A 354 18.78 18.48 1.92
N MET A 355 19.36 18.04 3.05
CA MET A 355 20.81 17.94 3.22
C MET A 355 21.45 16.93 2.24
N ALA A 356 20.80 15.79 2.00
CA ALA A 356 21.29 14.78 1.06
C ALA A 356 21.39 15.29 -0.40
N LYS A 357 20.68 16.37 -0.76
CA LYS A 357 20.83 17.02 -2.07
C LYS A 357 22.17 17.77 -2.20
N GLY A 358 22.69 18.30 -1.08
CA GLY A 358 23.89 19.14 -1.03
C GLY A 358 25.22 18.37 -1.11
N ASP A 359 25.24 17.11 -0.67
CA ASP A 359 26.44 16.27 -0.60
C ASP A 359 26.80 15.60 -1.95
N GLY A 360 26.65 16.32 -3.07
CA GLY A 360 27.07 15.85 -4.39
C GLY A 360 26.13 14.82 -5.06
N GLY A 361 24.88 14.74 -4.61
CA GLY A 361 23.87 13.88 -5.23
C GLY A 361 23.97 12.41 -4.82
N GLU A 362 24.09 12.13 -3.52
CA GLU A 362 24.06 10.76 -2.99
C GLU A 362 22.83 10.01 -3.55
N GLU A 363 23.07 8.90 -4.23
CA GLU A 363 22.01 8.02 -4.72
C GLU A 363 21.43 7.28 -3.51
N LEU A 364 20.25 7.71 -3.07
CA LEU A 364 19.53 7.11 -1.97
C LEU A 364 18.66 5.95 -2.49
N GLU A 365 19.09 4.73 -2.21
CA GLU A 365 18.31 3.53 -2.47
C GLU A 365 17.45 3.19 -1.23
N ALA A 366 16.13 3.17 -1.39
CA ALA A 366 15.21 2.84 -0.30
C ALA A 366 15.52 1.46 0.30
N THR A 367 15.37 1.32 1.62
CA THR A 367 15.37 -0.01 2.22
C THR A 367 14.15 -0.78 1.73
N ALA A 368 14.40 -1.86 1.01
CA ALA A 368 13.37 -2.73 0.50
C ALA A 368 13.66 -4.20 0.84
N PRO A 369 12.62 -5.01 1.14
CA PRO A 369 12.74 -6.45 1.03
C PRO A 369 13.21 -6.77 -0.39
N GLU A 370 14.36 -7.41 -0.50
CA GLU A 370 14.82 -7.90 -1.80
C GLU A 370 13.82 -8.97 -2.27
N PHE A 371 13.15 -8.72 -3.40
CA PHE A 371 12.13 -9.62 -3.96
C PHE A 371 12.70 -11.03 -4.13
N GLY A 372 12.02 -12.03 -3.55
CA GLY A 372 12.47 -13.42 -3.53
C GLY A 372 13.23 -13.86 -2.27
N ASN A 373 13.42 -12.96 -1.29
CA ASN A 373 13.98 -13.30 0.02
C ASN A 373 12.90 -13.59 1.08
N SER A 374 13.35 -14.32 2.10
CA SER A 374 12.63 -14.51 3.34
C SER A 374 12.93 -13.37 4.31
N LEU A 375 11.89 -12.76 4.90
CA LEU A 375 12.09 -11.76 5.95
C LEU A 375 12.44 -12.39 7.30
N CYS A 376 12.27 -13.71 7.46
CA CYS A 376 12.67 -14.45 8.65
C CYS A 376 14.08 -14.04 9.15
N PRO A 377 14.25 -13.69 10.45
CA PRO A 377 13.30 -13.83 11.56
C PRO A 377 12.25 -12.69 11.67
N ASN A 378 12.31 -11.69 10.82
CA ASN A 378 11.52 -10.46 10.85
C ASN A 378 10.20 -10.58 10.06
N LEU A 379 9.40 -9.51 10.15
CA LEU A 379 8.15 -9.33 9.41
C LEU A 379 8.08 -7.91 8.85
N GLU A 380 7.31 -7.73 7.78
CA GLU A 380 6.84 -6.43 7.32
C GLU A 380 5.31 -6.42 7.37
N VAL A 381 4.71 -5.32 7.83
CA VAL A 381 3.26 -5.22 7.93
C VAL A 381 2.71 -3.92 7.39
N ASP A 382 1.71 -4.07 6.53
CA ASP A 382 0.88 -2.99 6.01
C ASP A 382 -0.54 -3.09 6.54
N SER A 383 -1.08 -1.95 6.98
CA SER A 383 -2.47 -1.85 7.42
C SER A 383 -3.30 -1.09 6.40
N TRP A 384 -4.20 -1.80 5.74
CA TRP A 384 -5.19 -1.25 4.82
C TRP A 384 -6.54 -1.02 5.53
N LEU A 385 -6.61 -1.24 6.85
CA LEU A 385 -7.82 -1.13 7.67
C LEU A 385 -8.49 0.24 7.66
N ARG A 386 -7.76 1.29 7.25
CA ARG A 386 -8.28 2.67 7.19
C ARG A 386 -8.44 3.20 5.77
N PHE A 387 -8.18 2.40 4.75
CA PHE A 387 -8.46 2.80 3.37
C PHE A 387 -9.97 2.88 3.15
N GLN A 388 -10.40 3.71 2.21
CA GLN A 388 -11.79 4.09 1.97
C GLN A 388 -12.57 3.02 1.17
N PHE A 389 -12.36 1.76 1.52
CA PHE A 389 -12.94 0.61 0.83
C PHE A 389 -14.45 0.55 0.89
N HIS A 390 -15.05 1.03 1.98
CA HIS A 390 -16.51 1.11 2.12
C HIS A 390 -17.15 2.15 1.18
N ASP A 391 -16.38 3.15 0.75
CA ASP A 391 -16.85 4.22 -0.16
C ASP A 391 -16.63 3.88 -1.64
N LEU A 392 -15.94 2.76 -1.92
CA LEU A 392 -15.64 2.29 -3.26
C LEU A 392 -16.86 1.60 -3.89
N ASP A 393 -17.78 2.40 -4.42
CA ASP A 393 -18.99 1.93 -5.09
C ASP A 393 -19.15 2.60 -6.47
N PHE A 394 -19.06 1.80 -7.53
CA PHE A 394 -19.24 2.27 -8.92
C PHE A 394 -20.72 2.35 -9.33
N GLY A 395 -21.66 2.17 -8.40
CA GLY A 395 -23.10 2.11 -8.64
C GLY A 395 -23.68 0.69 -8.70
N GLY A 396 -22.83 -0.33 -8.50
CA GLY A 396 -23.21 -1.75 -8.41
C GLY A 396 -23.06 -2.33 -7.00
N GLY A 397 -22.68 -1.51 -6.01
CA GLY A 397 -22.30 -1.93 -4.67
C GLY A 397 -20.77 -1.94 -4.48
N GLY A 398 -20.37 -2.14 -3.23
CA GLY A 398 -18.97 -2.23 -2.83
C GLY A 398 -18.26 -3.49 -3.37
N PRO A 399 -16.92 -3.52 -3.30
CA PRO A 399 -16.16 -4.72 -3.68
C PRO A 399 -16.54 -5.91 -2.80
N CYS A 400 -16.62 -7.08 -3.42
CA CYS A 400 -16.89 -8.35 -2.75
C CYS A 400 -15.62 -9.14 -2.41
N ALA A 401 -14.47 -8.72 -2.94
CA ALA A 401 -13.15 -9.19 -2.52
C ALA A 401 -12.07 -8.16 -2.89
N PHE A 402 -11.06 -8.08 -2.04
CA PHE A 402 -9.77 -7.44 -2.32
C PHE A 402 -8.71 -8.50 -2.44
N PHE A 403 -7.82 -8.33 -3.40
CA PHE A 403 -6.70 -9.23 -3.57
C PHE A 403 -5.46 -8.35 -3.48
N PRO A 404 -4.73 -8.45 -2.36
CA PRO A 404 -3.51 -7.68 -2.20
C PRO A 404 -2.48 -8.08 -3.26
N PRO A 405 -1.40 -7.30 -3.41
CA PRO A 405 -0.34 -7.62 -4.34
C PRO A 405 0.17 -9.04 -4.13
N ASN A 406 0.32 -9.82 -5.21
CA ASN A 406 1.06 -11.07 -5.16
C ASN A 406 2.56 -10.73 -5.09
N ILE A 407 3.00 -10.22 -3.94
CA ILE A 407 4.40 -9.97 -3.63
C ILE A 407 4.91 -11.22 -2.91
N PRO A 408 5.70 -12.08 -3.56
CA PRO A 408 6.20 -13.31 -2.95
C PRO A 408 7.36 -12.97 -1.99
N VAL A 409 7.04 -12.29 -0.89
CA VAL A 409 7.97 -11.97 0.19
C VAL A 409 7.46 -12.66 1.44
N GLU A 410 8.18 -13.69 1.87
CA GLU A 410 7.87 -14.38 3.12
C GLU A 410 7.99 -13.40 4.29
N GLY A 411 7.02 -13.45 5.21
CA GLY A 411 6.94 -12.55 6.35
C GLY A 411 6.22 -11.23 6.08
N LEU A 412 5.72 -11.00 4.85
CA LEU A 412 4.81 -9.89 4.57
C LEU A 412 3.41 -10.18 5.14
N VAL A 413 2.84 -9.22 5.85
CA VAL A 413 1.51 -9.28 6.45
C VAL A 413 0.69 -8.07 6.01
N ILE A 414 -0.51 -8.28 5.47
CA ILE A 414 -1.43 -7.21 5.10
C ILE A 414 -2.74 -7.41 5.85
N PHE A 415 -3.11 -6.43 6.68
CA PHE A 415 -4.41 -6.40 7.34
C PHE A 415 -5.40 -5.54 6.55
N LEU A 416 -6.53 -6.12 6.14
CA LEU A 416 -7.57 -5.44 5.38
C LEU A 416 -8.96 -5.73 5.98
N PRO A 417 -9.93 -4.81 5.87
CA PRO A 417 -11.29 -5.12 6.26
C PRO A 417 -11.82 -6.21 5.35
N THR A 418 -12.56 -7.17 5.92
CA THR A 418 -13.16 -8.22 5.11
C THR A 418 -14.28 -7.65 4.24
N CYS A 419 -14.48 -8.24 3.06
CA CYS A 419 -15.65 -8.01 2.22
C CYS A 419 -16.86 -8.86 2.65
N SER A 420 -16.70 -9.72 3.65
CA SER A 420 -17.75 -10.61 4.13
C SER A 420 -18.82 -9.86 4.94
N GLU A 421 -20.08 -10.30 4.83
CA GLU A 421 -21.24 -9.61 5.44
C GLU A 421 -21.24 -9.67 6.97
N ASP A 422 -20.60 -10.70 7.54
CA ASP A 422 -20.35 -10.90 8.97
C ASP A 422 -19.23 -10.00 9.52
N GLY A 423 -18.49 -9.29 8.66
CA GLY A 423 -17.46 -8.34 9.06
C GLY A 423 -16.22 -9.02 9.66
N GLY A 424 -15.29 -8.22 10.19
CA GLY A 424 -14.01 -8.70 10.72
C GLY A 424 -12.81 -8.17 9.94
N VAL A 425 -11.68 -8.85 10.08
CA VAL A 425 -10.41 -8.47 9.44
C VAL A 425 -9.81 -9.70 8.78
N ASP A 426 -9.46 -9.57 7.51
CA ASP A 426 -8.65 -10.57 6.84
C ASP A 426 -7.18 -10.19 6.96
N ALA A 427 -6.34 -11.15 7.33
CA ALA A 427 -4.89 -11.03 7.29
C ALA A 427 -4.37 -11.86 6.13
N VAL A 428 -3.72 -11.22 5.17
CA VAL A 428 -3.00 -11.91 4.10
C VAL A 428 -1.53 -12.02 4.48
N LEU A 429 -1.00 -13.24 4.52
CA LEU A 429 0.36 -13.51 4.95
C LEU A 429 1.05 -14.43 3.97
N SER A 430 2.32 -14.18 3.69
CA SER A 430 3.16 -15.05 2.90
C SER A 430 4.16 -15.76 3.80
N LEU A 431 4.17 -17.09 3.80
CA LEU A 431 5.03 -17.93 4.66
C LEU A 431 5.74 -19.01 3.81
N LEU A 432 6.86 -19.54 4.32
CA LEU A 432 7.42 -20.77 3.74
C LEU A 432 6.48 -21.96 4.01
N PRO A 433 6.34 -22.91 3.06
CA PRO A 433 5.42 -24.05 3.17
C PRO A 433 5.57 -24.85 4.47
N GLU A 434 6.79 -25.00 4.96
CA GLU A 434 7.07 -25.72 6.21
C GLU A 434 6.43 -25.06 7.45
N HIS A 435 6.21 -23.75 7.44
CA HIS A 435 5.60 -23.01 8.56
C HIS A 435 4.07 -22.95 8.47
N VAL A 436 3.50 -23.15 7.28
CA VAL A 436 2.05 -23.02 7.00
C VAL A 436 1.18 -23.94 7.87
N PRO A 437 1.45 -25.26 8.01
CA PRO A 437 0.57 -26.16 8.75
C PRO A 437 0.42 -25.76 10.20
N LEU A 438 1.54 -25.47 10.88
CA LEU A 438 1.53 -25.07 12.27
C LEU A 438 0.87 -23.70 12.44
N PHE A 439 1.22 -22.72 11.59
CA PHE A 439 0.59 -21.40 11.64
C PHE A 439 -0.93 -21.49 11.51
N LYS A 440 -1.46 -22.24 10.53
CA LYS A 440 -2.92 -22.45 10.37
C LYS A 440 -3.54 -23.03 11.64
N GLN A 441 -2.89 -24.02 12.25
CA GLN A 441 -3.38 -24.66 13.48
C GLN A 441 -3.48 -23.68 14.67
N ILE A 442 -2.53 -22.75 14.81
CA ILE A 442 -2.45 -21.86 15.98
C ILE A 442 -2.99 -20.45 15.72
N SER A 443 -3.33 -20.12 14.47
CA SER A 443 -3.69 -18.76 14.03
C SER A 443 -4.94 -18.18 14.71
N HIS A 444 -5.82 -19.01 15.29
CA HIS A 444 -6.99 -18.57 16.08
C HIS A 444 -6.86 -18.86 17.58
N SER A 445 -5.71 -19.34 18.04
CA SER A 445 -5.48 -19.62 19.46
C SER A 445 -4.96 -18.38 20.19
N ILE A 446 -5.76 -17.83 21.10
CA ILE A 446 -5.42 -16.61 21.84
C ILE A 446 -4.58 -16.92 23.09
N ASP A 447 -4.21 -18.18 23.34
CA ASP A 447 -3.48 -18.68 24.52
C ASP A 447 -2.37 -17.74 25.05
#